data_AF-A0A0F2T7X6-F1
#
_entry.id   AF-A0A0F2T7X6-F1
#
_cell.length_a   1.000
_cell.length_b   1.000
_cell.length_c   1.000
_cell.angle_alpha   90.00
_cell.angle_beta   90.00
_cell.angle_gamma   90.00
#
_symmetry.space_group_name_H-M   'P 1'
#
loop_
_entity.id
_entity.type
_entity.pdbx_description
1 polymer ?
#
loop_
_entity_poly.entity_id
_entity_poly.type
_entity_poly.pdbx_seq_one_letter_code
_entity_poly.pdbx_strand_id
1 'polypeptide(L)'
;MHVVRLTLHQVASTGSEEADAHTAHDALWAHAEPRHGLEHVRARAGPHGIDLVLFLRAGSRSDAAVRACELLGSAARSQISSRYIMPPLGR
;
A
#
# COMPACT_ATOMS: atom_id res chain seq x y z
N MET A 1 -15.24 9.27 -7.65
CA MET A 1 -14.09 8.35 -7.63
C MET A 1 -12.88 9.10 -8.17
N HIS A 2 -11.77 9.09 -7.43
CA HIS A 2 -10.54 9.77 -7.80
C HIS A 2 -9.38 8.77 -7.83
N VAL A 3 -8.52 8.90 -8.83
CA VAL A 3 -7.34 8.06 -8.99
C VAL A 3 -6.13 8.80 -8.48
N VAL A 4 -5.39 8.18 -7.55
CA VAL A 4 -4.12 8.68 -7.04
C VAL A 4 -3.02 7.71 -7.48
N ARG A 5 -1.97 8.25 -8.10
CA ARG A 5 -0.81 7.49 -8.57
C ARG A 5 0.40 7.95 -7.78
N LEU A 6 1.19 7.00 -7.31
CA LEU A 6 2.41 7.28 -6.55
C LEU A 6 3.38 6.11 -6.69
N THR A 7 4.66 6.39 -6.48
CA THR A 7 5.73 5.39 -6.49
C THR A 7 6.32 5.31 -5.10
N LEU A 8 6.39 4.11 -4.53
CA LEU A 8 7.13 3.84 -3.31
C LEU A 8 8.59 3.63 -3.67
N HIS A 9 9.44 4.56 -3.29
CA HIS A 9 10.89 4.44 -3.50
C HIS A 9 11.52 3.58 -2.41
N GLN A 10 12.34 2.62 -2.82
CA GLN A 10 13.10 1.80 -1.90
C GLN A 10 14.33 2.56 -1.39
N VAL A 11 14.63 2.46 -0.10
CA VAL A 11 15.76 3.16 0.53
C VAL A 11 17.12 2.50 0.21
N ALA A 12 17.12 1.22 -0.21
CA ALA A 12 18.32 0.50 -0.63
C ALA A 12 18.09 -0.23 -1.97
N SER A 13 19.00 -0.08 -2.93
CA SER A 13 18.80 -0.35 -4.36
C SER A 13 19.00 -1.82 -4.77
N THR A 14 18.28 -2.75 -4.17
CA THR A 14 18.03 -4.06 -4.81
C THR A 14 16.63 -3.94 -5.40
N GLY A 15 16.49 -3.86 -6.72
CA GLY A 15 15.21 -3.55 -7.38
C GLY A 15 14.02 -4.28 -6.75
N SER A 16 12.86 -3.62 -6.71
CA SER A 16 11.68 -4.20 -6.08
C SER A 16 11.20 -5.40 -6.88
N GLU A 17 10.89 -6.49 -6.19
CA GLU A 17 10.34 -7.70 -6.79
C GLU A 17 8.80 -7.62 -6.79
N GLU A 18 8.16 -8.40 -7.65
CA GLU A 18 6.68 -8.45 -7.69
C GLU A 18 6.09 -8.95 -6.35
N ALA A 19 6.86 -9.71 -5.57
CA ALA A 19 6.50 -10.10 -4.21
C ALA A 19 6.37 -8.89 -3.27
N ASP A 20 7.21 -7.86 -3.42
CA ASP A 20 7.12 -6.63 -2.65
C ASP A 20 5.88 -5.83 -3.06
N ALA A 21 5.56 -5.80 -4.36
CA ALA A 21 4.34 -5.16 -4.87
C ALA A 21 3.08 -5.84 -4.32
N HIS A 22 3.06 -7.17 -4.26
CA HIS A 22 1.97 -7.91 -3.62
C HIS A 22 1.88 -7.61 -2.12
N THR A 23 3.02 -7.57 -1.42
CA THR A 23 3.08 -7.21 0.00
C THR A 23 2.55 -5.79 0.25
N ALA A 24 2.88 -4.83 -0.62
CA ALA A 24 2.36 -3.47 -0.53
C ALA A 24 0.85 -3.42 -0.79
N HIS A 25 0.34 -4.17 -1.77
CA HIS A 25 -1.09 -4.31 -2.01
C HIS A 25 -1.83 -4.84 -0.77
N ASP A 26 -1.33 -5.92 -0.16
CA ASP A 26 -1.97 -6.54 0.99
C ASP A 26 -1.91 -5.64 2.23
N ALA A 27 -0.78 -4.96 2.46
CA ALA A 27 -0.67 -3.99 3.53
C ALA A 27 -1.67 -2.83 3.36
N LEU A 28 -1.85 -2.32 2.15
CA LEU A 28 -2.84 -1.28 1.89
C LEU A 28 -4.27 -1.74 2.21
N TRP A 29 -4.62 -2.98 1.89
CA TRP A 29 -5.93 -3.53 2.24
C TRP A 29 -6.08 -3.83 3.73
N ALA A 30 -5.05 -4.36 4.37
CA ALA A 30 -5.07 -4.64 5.80
C ALA A 30 -5.26 -3.37 6.66
N HIS A 31 -4.79 -2.22 6.16
CA HIS A 31 -4.90 -0.92 6.83
C HIS A 31 -6.00 -0.02 6.24
N ALA A 32 -6.75 -0.50 5.25
CA ALA A 32 -7.87 0.23 4.70
C ALA A 32 -9.01 0.30 5.72
N GLU A 33 -9.59 1.48 5.88
CA GLU A 33 -10.73 1.74 6.75
C GLU A 33 -11.78 2.48 5.94
N PRO A 34 -13.08 2.46 6.33
CA PRO A 34 -14.13 3.16 5.60
C PRO A 34 -13.83 4.65 5.36
N ARG A 35 -13.13 5.31 6.30
CA ARG A 35 -12.71 6.72 6.16
C ARG A 35 -11.72 6.96 5.02
N HIS A 36 -10.86 5.98 4.72
CA HIS A 36 -9.91 6.08 3.60
C HIS A 36 -10.63 6.03 2.25
N GLY A 37 -11.81 5.41 2.18
CA GLY A 37 -12.61 5.35 0.96
C GLY A 37 -11.97 4.52 -0.16
N LEU A 38 -11.08 3.58 0.18
CA LEU A 38 -10.41 2.72 -0.78
C LEU A 38 -11.38 1.75 -1.43
N GLU A 39 -11.47 1.80 -2.76
CA GLU A 39 -12.31 0.91 -3.56
C GLU A 39 -11.48 -0.12 -4.33
N HIS A 40 -10.30 0.29 -4.81
CA HIS A 40 -9.41 -0.60 -5.56
C HIS A 40 -7.95 -0.15 -5.43
N VAL A 41 -7.04 -1.12 -5.51
CA VAL A 41 -5.59 -0.93 -5.51
C VAL A 41 -5.00 -1.71 -6.67
N ARG A 42 -4.03 -1.12 -7.36
CA ARG A 42 -3.07 -1.86 -8.18
C ARG A 42 -1.68 -1.54 -7.68
N ALA A 43 -0.87 -2.58 -7.52
CA ALA A 43 0.54 -2.49 -7.22
C ALA A 43 1.31 -3.21 -8.33
N ARG A 44 2.48 -2.69 -8.67
CA ARG A 44 3.38 -3.31 -9.65
C ARG A 44 4.82 -2.97 -9.31
N ALA A 45 5.71 -3.95 -9.41
CA ALA A 45 7.13 -3.68 -9.33
C ALA A 45 7.63 -2.91 -10.57
N GLY A 46 8.41 -1.86 -10.34
CA GLY A 46 8.99 -0.99 -11.35
C GLY A 46 10.48 -0.76 -11.12
N PRO A 47 11.18 -0.16 -12.10
CA PRO A 47 12.63 0.07 -12.05
C PRO A 47 13.07 1.00 -10.90
N HIS A 48 12.13 1.75 -10.30
CA HIS A 48 12.40 2.75 -9.26
C HIS A 48 11.72 2.43 -7.91
N GLY A 49 11.14 1.23 -7.77
CA GLY A 49 10.39 0.80 -6.60
C GLY A 49 9.03 0.20 -6.97
N ILE A 50 8.00 0.45 -6.18
CA ILE A 50 6.64 -0.07 -6.42
C ILE A 50 5.74 1.05 -6.91
N ASP A 51 5.15 0.88 -8.08
CA ASP A 51 4.12 1.77 -8.60
C ASP A 51 2.75 1.38 -8.05
N LEU A 52 2.06 2.34 -7.43
CA LEU A 52 0.73 2.19 -6.86
C LEU A 52 -0.30 3.04 -7.58
N VAL A 53 -1.45 2.45 -7.84
CA VAL A 53 -2.65 3.14 -8.33
C VAL A 53 -3.78 2.88 -7.35
N LEU A 54 -4.19 3.94 -6.64
CA LEU A 54 -5.28 3.88 -5.66
C LEU A 54 -6.53 4.51 -6.26
N PHE A 55 -7.65 3.82 -6.11
CA PHE A 55 -8.96 4.31 -6.49
C PHE A 55 -9.77 4.60 -5.23
N LEU A 56 -10.06 5.88 -5.02
CA LEU A 56 -10.61 6.41 -3.78
C LEU A 56 -11.96 7.08 -4.01
N ARG A 57 -12.92 6.78 -3.13
CA ARG A 57 -14.16 7.53 -3.00
C ARG A 57 -13.93 8.73 -2.08
N ALA A 58 -13.84 9.91 -2.68
CA ALA A 58 -13.61 11.17 -1.99
C ALA A 58 -14.42 12.30 -2.66
N GLY A 59 -14.61 13.40 -1.95
CA GLY A 59 -15.36 14.56 -2.47
C GLY A 59 -14.57 15.41 -3.45
N SER A 60 -13.24 15.30 -3.46
CA SER A 60 -12.36 15.99 -4.40
C SER A 60 -11.06 15.23 -4.61
N ARG A 61 -10.28 15.64 -5.61
CA ARG A 61 -8.94 15.09 -5.85
C ARG A 61 -7.97 15.39 -4.70
N SER A 62 -8.06 16.56 -4.07
CA SER A 62 -7.21 16.92 -2.93
C SER A 62 -7.55 16.10 -1.69
N ASP A 63 -8.84 15.87 -1.43
CA ASP A 63 -9.30 14.97 -0.37
C ASP A 63 -8.81 13.53 -0.59
N ALA A 64 -8.89 13.03 -1.83
CA ALA A 64 -8.33 11.73 -2.19
C ALA A 64 -6.81 11.63 -1.93
N ALA A 65 -6.05 12.69 -2.23
CA ALA A 65 -4.61 12.71 -1.99
C ALA A 65 -4.29 12.66 -0.48
N VAL A 66 -5.02 13.41 0.35
CA VAL A 66 -4.85 13.38 1.81
C VAL A 66 -5.14 11.97 2.35
N ARG A 67 -6.27 11.37 1.97
CA ARG A 67 -6.65 10.00 2.40
C ARG A 67 -5.65 8.94 1.93
N ALA A 68 -5.10 9.09 0.72
CA ALA A 68 -4.03 8.24 0.23
C ALA A 68 -2.78 8.32 1.12
N CYS A 69 -2.36 9.53 1.49
CA CYS A 69 -1.22 9.74 2.39
C CYS A 69 -1.46 9.16 3.78
N GLU A 70 -2.65 9.31 4.34
CA GLU A 70 -3.02 8.73 5.64
C GLU A 70 -2.96 7.20 5.62
N LEU A 71 -3.54 6.59 4.59
CA LEU A 71 -3.52 5.14 4.39
C LEU A 71 -2.08 4.62 4.24
N LEU A 72 -1.28 5.27 3.40
CA LEU A 72 0.12 4.91 3.20
C LEU A 72 0.93 5.04 4.49
N GLY A 73 0.71 6.11 5.26
CA GLY A 73 1.34 6.28 6.56
C GLY A 73 0.97 5.15 7.53
N SER A 74 -0.29 4.72 7.54
CA SER A 74 -0.76 3.60 8.37
C SER A 74 -0.15 2.27 7.95
N ALA A 75 -0.11 1.99 6.64
CA ALA A 75 0.51 0.77 6.12
C ALA A 75 2.03 0.72 6.35
N ALA A 76 2.74 1.83 6.13
CA ALA A 76 4.19 1.91 6.31
C ALA A 76 4.61 1.74 7.78
N ARG A 77 3.85 2.30 8.73
CA ARG A 77 4.13 2.13 10.18
C ARG A 77 3.99 0.69 10.65
N SER A 78 3.20 -0.13 9.95
CA SER A 78 3.02 -1.55 10.25
C SER A 78 4.17 -2.43 9.74
N GLN A 79 4.88 -1.99 8.70
CA GLN A 79 5.94 -2.77 8.04
C GLN A 79 7.32 -2.74 8.75
N ILE A 80 7.40 -2.34 10.03
CA ILE A 80 8.64 -2.48 10.84
C ILE A 80 8.67 -3.80 11.66
N SER A 81 7.78 -4.75 11.39
CA SER A 81 7.98 -6.16 11.76
C SER A 81 6.94 -7.01 11.03
N SER A 82 7.33 -7.93 10.15
CA SER A 82 7.67 -9.27 10.64
C SER A 82 8.37 -10.09 9.56
N ARG A 83 9.66 -10.38 9.78
CA ARG A 83 10.38 -11.54 9.23
C ARG A 83 10.01 -12.83 10.00
N TYR A 84 8.79 -12.95 10.54
CA TYR A 84 8.38 -14.06 11.39
C TYR A 84 7.17 -14.84 10.84
N ILE A 85 7.38 -16.15 10.90
CA ILE A 85 6.53 -17.29 10.55
C ILE A 85 5.32 -17.37 11.49
N MET A 86 4.15 -17.76 10.95
CA MET A 86 3.03 -18.26 11.76
C MET A 86 3.44 -19.55 12.50
N PRO A 87 3.34 -19.63 13.84
CA PRO A 87 3.43 -20.93 14.50
C PRO A 87 2.24 -21.81 14.08
N PRO A 88 2.42 -23.13 13.92
CA PRO A 88 1.35 -24.02 13.49
C PRO A 88 0.22 -23.97 14.51
N LEU A 89 -0.98 -23.68 14.02
CA LEU A 89 -2.21 -23.83 14.79
C LEU A 89 -2.34 -25.30 15.17
N GLY A 90 -2.13 -25.59 16.46
CA GLY A 90 -2.23 -26.93 17.01
C GLY A 90 -3.69 -27.38 17.06
N ARG A 91 -3.96 -28.46 16.31
CA ARG A 91 -5.05 -29.46 16.36
C ARG A 91 -6.46 -29.02 16.70
#